data_AF-A0A1C3NM90-F1
#
_entry.id   AF-A0A1C3NM90-F1
#
_cell.length_a   1.000
_cell.length_b   1.000
_cell.length_c   1.000
_cell.angle_alpha   90.00
_cell.angle_beta   90.00
_cell.angle_gamma   90.00
#
_symmetry.space_group_name_H-M   'P 1'
#
loop_
_entity.id
_entity.type
_entity.pdbx_description
1 polymer ?
#
loop_
_entity_poly.entity_id
_entity_poly.type
_entity_poly.pdbx_seq_one_letter_code
_entity_poly.pdbx_strand_id
1 'polypeptide(L)'
;MKPTDWCGLLLCAIVGVAGAQTLPRPLEESAATPAASPSVAAAPSTTPSAAQQRARWEAMTPAQQAELRARYAAWKGLSATDRVVLRQARERLQALPDDQQRALRTQFGAMDRLHRDGWRLGSQVGAFYAQLQPLIGYVPPTQRDAMLAALRSLDAGQLEQLAVLAQRTPPQERDGLRDAFLAEAPATRSAWLKRQLAR
;
A
#
# COMPACT_ATOMS: atom_id res chain seq x y z
N MET A 1 -18.38 34.69 12.75
CA MET A 1 -17.66 35.44 11.70
C MET A 1 -17.12 36.73 12.28
N LYS A 2 -15.81 36.81 12.51
CA LYS A 2 -14.91 37.90 12.09
C LYS A 2 -13.46 37.40 12.25
N PRO A 3 -12.58 37.72 11.29
CA PRO A 3 -11.25 37.13 11.16
C PRO A 3 -10.19 38.03 11.80
N THR A 4 -9.02 37.50 12.10
CA THR A 4 -7.82 38.32 12.23
C THR A 4 -6.60 37.53 11.76
N ASP A 5 -6.30 37.73 10.48
CA ASP A 5 -4.99 37.52 9.89
C ASP A 5 -3.97 38.46 10.53
N TRP A 6 -2.77 37.96 10.84
CA TRP A 6 -1.63 38.80 11.16
C TRP A 6 -0.46 38.45 10.23
N CYS A 7 -0.30 39.31 9.22
CA CYS A 7 0.94 39.47 8.46
C CYS A 7 2.04 40.04 9.35
N GLY A 8 3.24 39.47 9.31
CA GLY A 8 4.38 40.06 10.02
C GLY A 8 5.69 39.35 9.79
N LEU A 9 6.18 39.40 8.56
CA LEU A 9 7.61 39.32 8.25
C LEU A 9 8.39 40.27 9.18
N LEU A 10 9.40 39.76 9.90
CA LEU A 10 10.70 40.44 9.97
C LEU A 10 11.80 39.50 10.46
N LEU A 11 12.89 39.65 9.72
CA LEU A 11 14.16 38.94 9.72
C LEU A 11 15.13 39.54 10.75
N CYS A 12 16.22 38.78 10.98
CA CYS A 12 17.51 39.14 11.62
C CYS A 12 17.57 38.94 13.15
N ALA A 13 18.27 37.91 13.67
CA ALA A 13 19.74 37.71 13.78
C ALA A 13 20.30 38.35 15.08
N ILE A 14 21.16 37.80 15.95
CA ILE A 14 21.93 36.55 16.17
C ILE A 14 22.26 36.52 17.71
N VAL A 15 22.83 35.40 18.19
CA VAL A 15 23.54 35.17 19.47
C VAL A 15 22.61 34.73 20.61
N GLY A 16 22.73 33.58 21.25
CA GLY A 16 23.76 32.53 21.27
C GLY A 16 23.76 31.90 22.66
N VAL A 17 24.07 30.60 22.70
CA VAL A 17 24.54 29.79 23.85
C VAL A 17 23.52 28.82 24.49
N ALA A 18 23.73 27.57 24.09
CA ALA A 18 23.76 26.33 24.86
C ALA A 18 22.53 25.92 25.70
N GLY A 19 21.69 25.09 25.08
CA GLY A 19 20.89 24.06 25.75
C GLY A 19 20.99 22.78 24.92
N ALA A 20 21.48 21.71 25.53
CA ALA A 20 21.89 20.46 24.90
C ALA A 20 20.80 19.83 24.01
N GLN A 21 21.05 19.81 22.70
CA GLN A 21 20.38 18.93 21.75
C GLN A 21 21.36 17.80 21.44
N THR A 22 21.14 16.63 22.02
CA THR A 22 21.81 15.39 21.61
C THR A 22 21.26 14.98 20.25
N LEU A 23 21.81 15.56 19.20
CA LEU A 23 21.66 15.09 17.83
C LEU A 23 22.36 13.72 17.68
N PRO A 24 21.82 12.79 16.87
CA PRO A 24 22.49 11.54 16.57
C PRO A 24 23.79 11.82 15.81
N ARG A 25 24.87 11.22 16.31
CA ARG A 25 26.23 11.30 15.78
C ARG A 25 26.24 10.88 14.29
N PRO A 26 26.92 11.61 13.39
CA PRO A 26 27.13 11.15 12.03
C PRO A 26 28.03 9.90 12.06
N LEU A 27 27.75 8.94 11.17
CA LEU A 27 28.59 7.75 10.98
C LEU A 27 30.01 8.20 10.64
N GLU A 28 30.96 7.85 11.50
CA GLU A 28 32.37 7.94 11.16
C GLU A 28 32.71 6.86 10.13
N GLU A 29 32.97 7.33 8.91
CA GLU A 29 33.70 6.65 7.85
C GLU A 29 35.15 6.43 8.34
N SER A 30 35.39 5.33 9.07
CA SER A 30 36.75 4.96 9.47
C SER A 30 37.44 4.19 8.34
N ALA A 31 38.29 4.90 7.60
CA ALA A 31 39.14 4.37 6.54
C ALA A 31 40.24 3.42 7.07
N ALA A 32 40.12 2.15 6.66
CA ALA A 32 41.14 1.18 6.21
C ALA A 32 42.47 0.95 6.98
N THR A 33 42.73 -0.33 7.32
CA THR A 33 43.91 -1.10 6.85
C THR A 33 43.58 -2.61 6.84
N PRO A 34 44.15 -3.43 5.94
CA PRO A 34 43.55 -4.69 5.50
C PRO A 34 44.09 -5.89 6.29
N ALA A 35 43.20 -6.62 6.94
CA ALA A 35 43.47 -7.97 7.42
C ALA A 35 42.72 -8.98 6.53
N ALA A 36 43.47 -9.95 6.02
CA ALA A 36 43.02 -10.96 5.10
C ALA A 36 41.95 -11.89 5.71
N SER A 37 40.81 -12.01 5.02
CA SER A 37 39.96 -13.20 4.83
C SER A 37 39.33 -13.89 6.06
N PRO A 38 38.10 -14.44 5.95
CA PRO A 38 37.60 -15.13 4.78
C PRO A 38 36.45 -14.40 4.10
N SER A 39 36.41 -14.58 2.77
CA SER A 39 35.21 -14.50 1.96
C SER A 39 34.05 -15.12 2.74
N VAL A 40 33.15 -14.28 3.25
CA VAL A 40 31.82 -14.74 3.67
C VAL A 40 31.17 -15.16 2.38
N ALA A 41 31.33 -16.45 2.06
CA ALA A 41 30.61 -17.12 1.01
C ALA A 41 29.16 -16.68 1.16
N ALA A 42 28.67 -15.94 0.16
CA ALA A 42 27.27 -15.61 0.04
C ALA A 42 26.51 -16.93 0.26
N ALA A 43 25.82 -17.04 1.40
CA ALA A 43 25.07 -18.24 1.72
C ALA A 43 24.21 -18.53 0.50
N PRO A 44 24.33 -19.71 -0.14
CA PRO A 44 23.50 -20.01 -1.29
C PRO A 44 22.07 -19.91 -0.78
N SER A 45 21.33 -18.94 -1.29
CA SER A 45 19.88 -18.94 -1.16
C SER A 45 19.39 -20.17 -1.92
N THR A 46 19.38 -21.31 -1.24
CA THR A 46 18.99 -22.60 -1.82
C THR A 46 17.52 -22.51 -2.15
N THR A 47 17.23 -22.27 -3.43
CA THR A 47 15.87 -22.36 -3.94
C THR A 47 15.37 -23.77 -3.64
N PRO A 48 14.26 -23.93 -2.89
CA PRO A 48 13.76 -25.25 -2.53
C PRO A 48 13.37 -26.03 -3.78
N SER A 49 13.67 -27.33 -3.82
CA SER A 49 13.34 -28.22 -4.93
C SER A 49 11.82 -28.35 -5.11
N ALA A 50 11.37 -28.75 -6.31
CA ALA A 50 9.95 -28.97 -6.57
C ALA A 50 9.31 -30.01 -5.64
N ALA A 51 10.07 -30.98 -5.14
CA ALA A 51 9.60 -31.95 -4.15
C ALA A 51 9.40 -31.30 -2.77
N GLN A 52 10.35 -30.47 -2.33
CA GLN A 52 10.25 -29.72 -1.07
C GLN A 52 9.10 -28.69 -1.10
N GLN A 53 8.86 -28.05 -2.24
CA GLN A 53 7.73 -27.13 -2.42
C GLN A 53 6.38 -27.85 -2.31
N ARG A 54 6.25 -29.04 -2.92
CA ARG A 54 5.04 -29.88 -2.82
C ARG A 54 4.79 -30.35 -1.40
N ALA A 55 5.80 -30.88 -0.72
CA ALA A 55 5.68 -31.30 0.68
C ALA A 55 5.26 -30.13 1.60
N ARG A 56 5.82 -28.93 1.39
CA ARG A 56 5.39 -27.72 2.11
C ARG A 56 3.94 -27.34 1.84
N TRP A 57 3.47 -27.49 0.60
CA TRP A 57 2.08 -27.23 0.24
C TRP A 57 1.11 -28.23 0.88
N GLU A 58 1.45 -29.52 0.84
CA GLU A 58 0.64 -30.58 1.45
C GLU A 58 0.57 -30.46 2.98
N ALA A 59 1.62 -29.95 3.62
CA ALA A 59 1.63 -29.68 5.06
C ALA A 59 0.81 -28.43 5.47
N MET A 60 0.37 -27.59 4.53
CA MET A 60 -0.43 -26.40 4.84
C MET A 60 -1.89 -26.76 5.09
N THR A 61 -2.52 -26.06 6.05
CA THR A 61 -3.97 -26.17 6.24
C THR A 61 -4.73 -25.59 5.04
N PRO A 62 -5.99 -26.00 4.80
CA PRO A 62 -6.81 -25.45 3.72
C PRO A 62 -6.92 -23.92 3.76
N ALA A 63 -6.95 -23.33 4.96
CA ALA A 63 -6.97 -21.88 5.15
C ALA A 63 -5.64 -21.22 4.71
N GLN A 64 -4.50 -21.81 5.04
CA GLN A 64 -3.19 -21.32 4.60
C GLN A 64 -3.02 -21.42 3.07
N GLN A 65 -3.49 -22.52 2.48
CA GLN A 65 -3.50 -22.70 1.04
C GLN A 65 -4.39 -21.67 0.33
N ALA A 66 -5.58 -21.39 0.87
CA ALA A 66 -6.49 -20.37 0.34
C ALA A 66 -5.87 -18.96 0.41
N GLU A 67 -5.24 -18.64 1.54
CA GLU A 67 -4.53 -17.39 1.76
C GLU A 67 -3.35 -17.21 0.78
N LEU A 68 -2.54 -18.24 0.56
CA LEU A 68 -1.44 -18.19 -0.40
C LEU A 68 -1.96 -18.00 -1.84
N ARG A 69 -3.04 -18.68 -2.21
CA ARG A 69 -3.71 -18.49 -3.51
C ARG A 69 -4.25 -17.08 -3.68
N ALA A 70 -4.87 -16.51 -2.64
CA ALA A 70 -5.37 -15.13 -2.68
C ALA A 70 -4.24 -14.12 -2.87
N ARG A 71 -3.13 -14.26 -2.13
CA ARG A 71 -1.92 -13.42 -2.29
C ARG A 71 -1.32 -13.53 -3.69
N TYR A 72 -1.26 -14.75 -4.23
CA TYR A 72 -0.74 -14.98 -5.58
C TYR A 72 -1.65 -14.37 -6.65
N ALA A 73 -2.98 -14.50 -6.51
CA ALA A 73 -3.95 -13.86 -7.40
C ALA A 73 -3.83 -12.33 -7.36
N ALA A 74 -3.70 -11.75 -6.17
CA ALA A 74 -3.48 -10.32 -5.99
C ALA A 74 -2.20 -9.86 -6.70
N TRP A 75 -1.07 -10.55 -6.48
CA TRP A 75 0.20 -10.26 -7.15
C TRP A 75 0.09 -10.34 -8.68
N LYS A 76 -0.59 -11.36 -9.22
CA LYS A 76 -0.83 -11.48 -10.66
C LYS A 76 -1.64 -10.31 -11.21
N GLY A 77 -2.59 -9.79 -10.42
CA GLY A 77 -3.44 -8.66 -10.81
C GLY A 77 -2.78 -7.28 -10.68
N LEU A 78 -1.62 -7.14 -10.05
CA LEU A 78 -0.93 -5.85 -9.92
C LEU A 78 -0.47 -5.32 -11.29
N SER A 79 -0.57 -4.00 -11.47
CA SER A 79 -0.06 -3.31 -12.66
C SER A 79 1.46 -3.42 -12.75
N ALA A 80 2.03 -3.14 -13.94
CA ALA A 80 3.48 -3.09 -14.11
C ALA A 80 4.12 -2.06 -13.16
N THR A 81 3.50 -0.89 -13.01
CA THR A 81 3.93 0.17 -12.09
C THR A 81 3.91 -0.31 -10.64
N ASP A 82 2.82 -0.95 -10.19
CA ASP A 82 2.73 -1.51 -8.83
C ASP A 82 3.84 -2.54 -8.57
N ARG A 83 4.15 -3.39 -9.57
CA ARG A 83 5.23 -4.39 -9.45
C ARG A 83 6.61 -3.75 -9.33
N VAL A 84 6.86 -2.60 -9.97
CA VAL A 84 8.10 -1.83 -9.81
C VAL A 84 8.18 -1.25 -8.39
N VAL A 85 7.11 -0.58 -7.94
CA VAL A 85 7.03 -0.02 -6.58
C VAL A 85 7.25 -1.11 -5.52
N LEU A 86 6.64 -2.29 -5.70
CA LEU A 86 6.79 -3.42 -4.78
C LEU A 86 8.22 -3.98 -4.78
N ARG A 87 8.89 -4.02 -5.93
CA ARG A 87 10.28 -4.47 -6.02
C ARG A 87 11.22 -3.52 -5.26
N GLN A 88 11.06 -2.22 -5.46
CA GLN A 88 11.81 -1.19 -4.73
C GLN A 88 11.52 -1.22 -3.23
N ALA A 89 10.26 -1.45 -2.83
CA ALA A 89 9.89 -1.61 -1.43
C ALA A 89 10.54 -2.86 -0.80
N ARG A 90 10.61 -3.96 -1.54
CA ARG A 90 11.30 -5.18 -1.11
C ARG A 90 12.79 -4.95 -0.93
N GLU A 91 13.45 -4.26 -1.85
CA GLU A 91 14.87 -3.92 -1.75
C GLU A 91 15.15 -3.06 -0.52
N ARG A 92 14.33 -2.04 -0.27
CA ARG A 92 14.40 -1.22 0.95
C ARG A 92 14.21 -2.05 2.21
N LEU A 93 13.23 -2.95 2.23
CA LEU A 93 12.99 -3.84 3.37
C LEU A 93 14.17 -4.78 3.63
N GLN A 94 14.78 -5.33 2.57
CA GLN A 94 15.93 -6.22 2.67
C GLN A 94 17.21 -5.51 3.14
N ALA A 95 17.32 -4.21 2.90
CA ALA A 95 18.42 -3.39 3.40
C ALA A 95 18.30 -3.05 4.90
N LEU A 96 17.12 -3.26 5.52
CA LEU A 96 16.94 -3.01 6.96
C LEU A 96 17.56 -4.13 7.81
N PRO A 97 18.04 -3.82 9.04
CA PRO A 97 18.44 -4.82 10.01
C PRO A 97 17.31 -5.81 10.34
N ASP A 98 17.65 -7.05 10.69
CA ASP A 98 16.67 -8.12 10.94
C ASP A 98 15.66 -7.80 12.05
N ASP A 99 16.07 -7.09 13.09
CA ASP A 99 15.17 -6.63 14.16
C ASP A 99 14.11 -5.67 13.62
N GLN A 100 14.49 -4.74 12.74
CA GLN A 100 13.56 -3.80 12.11
C GLN A 100 12.62 -4.51 11.14
N GLN A 101 13.13 -5.47 10.35
CA GLN A 101 12.29 -6.31 9.50
C GLN A 101 11.29 -7.14 10.31
N ARG A 102 11.71 -7.69 11.45
CA ARG A 102 10.83 -8.41 12.39
C ARG A 102 9.77 -7.48 12.96
N ALA A 103 10.14 -6.29 13.42
CA ALA A 103 9.21 -5.30 13.95
C ALA A 103 8.13 -4.93 12.92
N LEU A 104 8.51 -4.66 11.66
CA LEU A 104 7.57 -4.35 10.58
C LEU A 104 6.62 -5.51 10.28
N ARG A 105 7.13 -6.75 10.25
CA ARG A 105 6.29 -7.95 10.06
C ARG A 105 5.27 -8.12 11.18
N THR A 106 5.69 -7.88 12.43
CA THR A 106 4.79 -7.94 13.60
C THR A 106 3.74 -6.84 13.54
N GLN A 107 4.13 -5.61 13.25
CA GLN A 107 3.19 -4.48 13.09
C GLN A 107 2.17 -4.78 12.00
N PHE A 108 2.62 -5.23 10.83
CA PHE A 108 1.72 -5.64 9.76
C PHE A 108 0.82 -6.80 10.19
N GLY A 109 1.36 -7.79 10.92
CA GLY A 109 0.59 -8.92 11.46
C GLY A 109 -0.53 -8.51 12.43
N ALA A 110 -0.30 -7.45 13.20
CA ALA A 110 -1.23 -6.87 14.16
C ALA A 110 -2.30 -5.96 13.53
N MET A 111 -2.12 -5.54 12.27
CA MET A 111 -3.14 -4.75 11.56
C MET A 111 -4.42 -5.55 11.35
N ASP A 112 -5.54 -4.83 11.39
CA ASP A 112 -6.84 -5.41 11.10
C ASP A 112 -6.87 -6.04 9.70
N ARG A 113 -7.64 -7.11 9.56
CA ARG A 113 -7.74 -7.87 8.31
C ARG A 113 -8.20 -6.99 7.14
N LEU A 114 -9.15 -6.07 7.37
CA LEU A 114 -9.62 -5.14 6.35
C LEU A 114 -8.44 -4.34 5.78
N HIS A 115 -7.64 -3.74 6.65
CA HIS A 115 -6.49 -2.96 6.22
C HIS A 115 -5.47 -3.80 5.48
N ARG A 116 -5.15 -5.02 5.96
CA ARG A 116 -4.23 -5.93 5.24
C ARG A 116 -4.75 -6.37 3.87
N ASP A 117 -6.06 -6.58 3.75
CA ASP A 117 -6.69 -6.93 2.48
C ASP A 117 -6.64 -5.75 1.49
N GLY A 118 -6.79 -4.51 1.96
CA GLY A 118 -6.61 -3.31 1.13
C GLY A 118 -5.24 -3.21 0.47
N TRP A 119 -4.17 -3.63 1.15
CA TRP A 119 -2.80 -3.63 0.61
C TRP A 119 -2.63 -4.58 -0.59
N ARG A 120 -3.51 -5.58 -0.74
CA ARG A 120 -3.49 -6.51 -1.87
C ARG A 120 -3.96 -5.87 -3.17
N LEU A 121 -4.65 -4.74 -3.10
CA LEU A 121 -5.24 -4.09 -4.27
C LEU A 121 -4.20 -3.32 -5.11
N GLY A 122 -3.01 -3.08 -4.56
CA GLY A 122 -1.98 -2.21 -5.13
C GLY A 122 -1.82 -0.94 -4.29
N SER A 123 -0.76 -0.17 -4.51
CA SER A 123 -0.49 1.04 -3.70
C SER A 123 -1.53 2.12 -3.95
N GLN A 124 -1.97 2.28 -5.20
CA GLN A 124 -2.92 3.31 -5.59
C GLN A 124 -4.32 3.04 -5.01
N VAL A 125 -4.93 1.89 -5.31
CA VAL A 125 -6.27 1.54 -4.79
C VAL A 125 -6.23 1.29 -3.28
N GLY A 126 -5.17 0.67 -2.77
CA GLY A 126 -5.01 0.35 -1.35
C GLY A 126 -5.00 1.59 -0.45
N ALA A 127 -4.46 2.71 -0.92
CA ALA A 127 -4.45 3.98 -0.19
C ALA A 127 -5.85 4.54 0.11
N PHE A 128 -6.84 4.22 -0.75
CA PHE A 128 -8.23 4.65 -0.61
C PHE A 128 -9.15 3.55 -0.07
N TYR A 129 -8.61 2.38 0.29
CA TYR A 129 -9.43 1.20 0.56
C TYR A 129 -10.41 1.40 1.72
N ALA A 130 -9.97 2.04 2.80
CA ALA A 130 -10.83 2.30 3.96
C ALA A 130 -12.04 3.17 3.58
N GLN A 131 -11.83 4.20 2.76
CA GLN A 131 -12.88 5.09 2.29
C GLN A 131 -13.79 4.45 1.23
N LEU A 132 -13.25 3.55 0.41
CA LEU A 132 -13.99 2.81 -0.60
C LEU A 132 -14.78 1.63 -0.02
N GLN A 133 -14.41 1.14 1.17
CA GLN A 133 -15.00 -0.04 1.82
C GLN A 133 -16.54 -0.05 1.81
N PRO A 134 -17.26 1.05 2.08
CA PRO A 134 -18.71 1.03 2.08
C PRO A 134 -19.31 0.59 0.73
N LEU A 135 -18.64 0.95 -0.37
CA LEU A 135 -19.06 0.62 -1.73
C LEU A 135 -18.55 -0.75 -2.19
N ILE A 136 -17.32 -1.12 -1.83
CA ILE A 136 -16.66 -2.31 -2.38
C ILE A 136 -16.59 -3.50 -1.43
N GLY A 137 -17.05 -3.36 -0.18
CA GLY A 137 -17.04 -4.43 0.82
C GLY A 137 -17.95 -5.61 0.46
N TYR A 138 -19.02 -5.36 -0.30
CA TYR A 138 -20.02 -6.35 -0.70
C TYR A 138 -20.27 -6.35 -2.22
N VAL A 139 -19.20 -6.49 -3.01
CA VAL A 139 -19.32 -6.63 -4.46
C VAL A 139 -19.78 -8.07 -4.81
N PRO A 140 -20.87 -8.24 -5.59
CA PRO A 140 -21.33 -9.53 -6.07
C PRO A 140 -20.21 -10.28 -6.80
N PRO A 141 -20.08 -11.62 -6.65
CA PRO A 141 -18.98 -12.39 -7.24
C PRO A 141 -18.79 -12.14 -8.74
N THR A 142 -19.89 -11.98 -9.48
CA THR A 142 -19.91 -11.71 -10.93
C THR A 142 -19.33 -10.34 -11.31
N GLN A 143 -19.36 -9.36 -10.40
CA GLN A 143 -18.88 -8.01 -10.64
C GLN A 143 -17.46 -7.76 -10.12
N ARG A 144 -16.88 -8.67 -9.32
CA ARG A 144 -15.61 -8.43 -8.61
C ARG A 144 -14.45 -8.10 -9.54
N ASP A 145 -14.28 -8.88 -10.59
CA ASP A 145 -13.17 -8.69 -11.53
C ASP A 145 -13.32 -7.38 -12.32
N ALA A 146 -14.53 -7.08 -12.78
CA ALA A 146 -14.83 -5.83 -13.47
C ALA A 146 -14.65 -4.60 -12.56
N MET A 147 -15.11 -4.68 -11.31
CA MET A 147 -14.92 -3.63 -10.31
C MET A 147 -13.44 -3.40 -10.01
N LEU A 148 -12.68 -4.47 -9.79
CA LEU A 148 -11.25 -4.36 -9.52
C LEU A 148 -10.47 -3.77 -10.71
N ALA A 149 -10.81 -4.19 -11.94
CA ALA A 149 -10.23 -3.63 -13.15
C ALA A 149 -10.56 -2.13 -13.29
N ALA A 150 -11.81 -1.75 -13.04
CA ALA A 150 -12.23 -0.35 -13.07
C ALA A 150 -11.48 0.50 -12.05
N LEU A 151 -11.39 0.06 -10.78
CA LEU A 151 -10.64 0.75 -9.72
C LEU A 151 -9.15 0.94 -10.08
N ARG A 152 -8.53 -0.06 -10.72
CA ARG A 152 -7.11 0.03 -11.14
C ARG A 152 -6.87 0.95 -12.33
N SER A 153 -7.92 1.27 -13.10
CA SER A 153 -7.84 2.23 -14.20
C SER A 153 -8.04 3.69 -13.78
N LEU A 154 -8.56 3.91 -12.57
CA LEU A 154 -8.77 5.25 -12.03
C LEU A 154 -7.44 5.84 -11.56
N ASP A 155 -7.21 7.13 -11.81
CA ASP A 155 -6.12 7.88 -11.15
C ASP A 155 -6.47 8.25 -9.69
N ALA A 156 -5.51 8.84 -8.97
CA ALA A 156 -5.69 9.19 -7.56
C ALA A 156 -6.84 10.19 -7.31
N GLY A 157 -7.02 11.20 -8.17
CA GLY A 157 -8.09 12.18 -8.03
C GLY A 157 -9.46 11.56 -8.31
N GLN A 158 -9.53 10.62 -9.25
CA GLN A 158 -10.76 9.86 -9.51
C GLN A 158 -11.11 8.88 -8.37
N LEU A 159 -10.10 8.25 -7.77
CA LEU A 159 -10.30 7.39 -6.59
C LEU A 159 -10.79 8.19 -5.39
N GLU A 160 -10.27 9.40 -5.18
CA GLU A 160 -10.75 10.32 -4.15
C GLU A 160 -12.21 10.70 -4.38
N GLN A 161 -12.59 11.04 -5.61
CA GLN A 161 -13.98 11.33 -5.96
C GLN A 161 -14.91 10.14 -5.70
N LEU A 162 -14.51 8.94 -6.09
CA LEU A 162 -15.27 7.71 -5.83
C LEU A 162 -15.37 7.41 -4.33
N ALA A 163 -14.31 7.66 -3.57
CA ALA A 163 -14.28 7.51 -2.11
C ALA A 163 -15.29 8.45 -1.42
N VAL A 164 -15.38 9.71 -1.87
CA VAL A 164 -16.40 10.65 -1.37
C VAL A 164 -17.81 10.14 -1.68
N LEU A 165 -18.06 9.66 -2.91
CA LEU A 165 -19.35 9.08 -3.28
C LEU A 165 -19.68 7.86 -2.42
N ALA A 166 -18.74 6.94 -2.24
CA ALA A 166 -18.91 5.74 -1.42
C ALA A 166 -19.38 6.05 0.02
N GLN A 167 -18.87 7.14 0.60
CA GLN A 167 -19.26 7.59 1.94
C GLN A 167 -20.63 8.30 1.97
N ARG A 168 -20.98 9.06 0.92
CA ARG A 168 -22.25 9.79 0.82
C ARG A 168 -23.43 8.88 0.47
N THR A 169 -23.19 7.76 -0.22
CA THR A 169 -24.25 6.88 -0.69
C THR A 169 -24.78 5.96 0.43
N PRO A 170 -26.09 6.04 0.74
CA PRO A 170 -26.70 5.19 1.76
C PRO A 170 -26.67 3.72 1.33
N PRO A 171 -26.65 2.76 2.28
CA PRO A 171 -26.48 1.33 1.99
C PRO A 171 -27.40 0.78 0.88
N GLN A 172 -28.65 1.24 0.83
CA GLN A 172 -29.68 0.78 -0.10
C GLN A 172 -29.41 1.19 -1.56
N GLU A 173 -28.64 2.27 -1.78
CA GLU A 173 -28.35 2.83 -3.10
C GLU A 173 -27.00 2.38 -3.66
N ARG A 174 -26.16 1.72 -2.85
CA ARG A 174 -24.79 1.35 -3.24
C ARG A 174 -24.76 0.39 -4.41
N ASP A 175 -25.75 -0.49 -4.49
CA ASP A 175 -25.91 -1.44 -5.58
C ASP A 175 -26.10 -0.71 -6.92
N GLY A 176 -27.02 0.25 -6.95
CA GLY A 176 -27.22 1.11 -8.11
C GLY A 176 -25.98 1.95 -8.45
N LEU A 177 -25.25 2.46 -7.45
CA LEU A 177 -24.02 3.19 -7.68
C LEU A 177 -22.93 2.31 -8.31
N ARG A 178 -22.76 1.07 -7.84
CA ARG A 178 -21.82 0.09 -8.42
C ARG A 178 -22.18 -0.21 -9.87
N ASP A 179 -23.44 -0.50 -10.14
CA ASP A 179 -23.91 -0.83 -11.48
C ASP A 179 -23.72 0.33 -12.45
N ALA A 180 -24.09 1.55 -12.04
CA ALA A 180 -23.89 2.76 -12.83
C ALA A 180 -22.40 3.04 -13.09
N PHE A 181 -21.54 2.85 -12.09
CA PHE A 181 -20.10 3.00 -12.24
C PHE A 181 -19.49 1.99 -13.21
N LEU A 182 -19.95 0.73 -13.18
CA LEU A 182 -19.49 -0.33 -14.07
C LEU A 182 -20.02 -0.18 -15.50
N ALA A 183 -21.22 0.37 -15.68
CA ALA A 183 -21.80 0.65 -16.98
C ALA A 183 -21.09 1.80 -17.74
N GLU A 184 -20.46 2.72 -17.02
CA GLU A 184 -19.77 3.86 -17.63
C GLU A 184 -18.50 3.43 -18.37
N ALA A 185 -18.25 3.98 -19.56
CA ALA A 185 -17.04 3.67 -20.31
C ALA A 185 -15.80 4.29 -19.64
N PRO A 186 -14.59 3.68 -19.78
CA PRO A 186 -13.37 4.23 -19.19
C PRO A 186 -13.09 5.69 -19.54
N ALA A 187 -13.35 6.09 -20.78
CA ALA A 187 -13.10 7.45 -21.27
C ALA A 187 -14.00 8.52 -20.63
N THR A 188 -15.20 8.15 -20.19
CA THR A 188 -16.22 9.09 -19.69
C THR A 188 -16.38 9.04 -18.16
N ARG A 189 -15.74 8.07 -17.51
CA ARG A 189 -15.81 7.84 -16.06
C ARG A 189 -15.42 9.05 -15.21
N SER A 190 -14.40 9.82 -15.61
CA SER A 190 -14.02 11.05 -14.91
C SER A 190 -15.14 12.10 -14.91
N ALA A 191 -15.77 12.33 -16.07
CA ALA A 191 -16.88 13.27 -16.19
C ALA A 191 -18.11 12.77 -15.41
N TRP A 192 -18.38 11.47 -15.44
CA TRP A 192 -19.45 10.86 -14.66
C TRP A 192 -19.27 11.06 -13.15
N LEU A 193 -18.08 10.81 -12.61
CA LEU A 193 -17.76 11.00 -11.18
C LEU A 193 -18.03 12.45 -10.74
N LYS A 194 -17.56 13.42 -11.53
CA LYS A 194 -17.80 14.85 -11.27
C LYS A 194 -19.28 15.20 -11.24
N ARG A 195 -20.08 14.67 -12.18
CA ARG A 195 -21.54 14.90 -12.20
C ARG A 195 -22.25 14.27 -10.99
N GLN A 196 -21.84 13.09 -10.55
CA GLN A 196 -22.44 12.44 -9.38
C GLN A 196 -22.17 13.23 -8.10
N LEU A 197 -20.97 13.80 -7.95
CA LEU A 197 -20.62 14.60 -6.77
C LEU A 197 -21.38 15.92 -6.66
N ALA A 198 -21.81 16.48 -7.79
CA ALA A 198 -22.57 17.71 -7.87
C ALA A 198 -24.07 17.56 -7.55
N ARG A 199 -24.53 16.31 -7.33
CA ARG A 199 -25.88 16.00 -6.86
C ARG A 199 -25.92 15.97 -5.33
#